data_AF-A0A316IAS9-F1
#
_entry.id   AF-A0A316IAS9-F1
#
_cell.length_a   1.000
_cell.length_b   1.000
_cell.length_c   1.000
_cell.angle_alpha   90.00
_cell.angle_beta   90.00
_cell.angle_gamma   90.00
#
_symmetry.space_group_name_H-M   'P 1'
#
loop_
_entity.id
_entity.type
_entity.pdbx_description
1 polymer ?
#
loop_
_entity_poly.entity_id
_entity_poly.type
_entity_poly.pdbx_seq_one_letter_code
_entity_poly.pdbx_strand_id
1 'polypeptide(L)'
;MLVVVSIAFVSSVGMKSLWLSIYGAPANDCLVTGRSEHTSRRAPSYYRNDLSCGSLQIDYRPSPGYWTKPIGERIDLVVDRTGLAGYAEPGTIRPLISAVTGLSVLAGAVYFALVLWWPARKPKKRPDKPKLQPDFF
;
A
#
# COMPACT_ATOMS: atom_id res chain seq x y z
N MET A 1 17.33 10.30 1.86
CA MET A 1 16.48 10.05 0.68
C MET A 1 16.12 8.57 0.54
N LEU A 2 17.10 7.65 0.61
CA LEU A 2 16.89 6.20 0.48
C LEU A 2 15.85 5.62 1.46
N VAL A 3 15.84 6.08 2.72
CA VAL A 3 14.85 5.69 3.73
C VAL A 3 13.42 6.11 3.37
N VAL A 4 13.24 7.30 2.78
CA VAL A 4 11.92 7.79 2.38
C VAL A 4 11.41 6.99 1.17
N VAL A 5 12.29 6.67 0.23
CA VAL A 5 11.97 5.84 -0.94
C VAL A 5 11.61 4.41 -0.52
N SER A 6 12.35 3.81 0.40
CA SER A 6 12.03 2.47 0.90
C SER A 6 10.73 2.44 1.71
N ILE A 7 10.47 3.45 2.55
CA ILE A 7 9.18 3.58 3.26
C ILE A 7 8.04 3.76 2.25
N ALA A 8 8.20 4.61 1.24
CA ALA A 8 7.17 4.83 0.22
C ALA A 8 6.87 3.55 -0.58
N PHE A 9 7.90 2.77 -0.92
CA PHE A 9 7.77 1.51 -1.63
C PHE A 9 7.11 0.42 -0.77
N VAL A 10 7.54 0.27 0.49
CA VAL A 10 6.91 -0.68 1.42
C VAL A 10 5.46 -0.29 1.71
N SER A 11 5.18 1.01 1.82
CA SER A 11 3.82 1.50 2.01
C SER A 11 2.96 1.23 0.77
N SER A 12 3.43 1.47 -0.45
CA SER A 12 2.61 1.26 -1.65
C SER A 12 2.27 -0.21 -1.90
N VAL A 13 3.22 -1.12 -1.63
CA VAL A 13 3.00 -2.57 -1.78
C VAL A 13 2.27 -3.17 -0.57
N GLY A 14 2.56 -2.69 0.64
CA GLY A 14 2.05 -3.23 1.89
C GLY A 14 0.69 -2.70 2.32
N MET A 15 0.27 -1.51 1.85
CA MET A 15 -0.99 -0.90 2.30
C MET A 15 -2.20 -1.77 1.98
N LYS A 16 -2.23 -2.40 0.80
CA LYS A 16 -3.34 -3.29 0.40
C LYS A 16 -3.41 -4.51 1.31
N SER A 17 -2.28 -5.15 1.58
CA SER A 17 -2.21 -6.32 2.46
C SER A 17 -2.58 -5.96 3.90
N LEU A 18 -2.10 -4.81 4.40
CA LEU A 18 -2.46 -4.32 5.73
C LEU A 18 -3.96 -4.00 5.80
N TRP A 19 -4.51 -3.32 4.80
CA TRP A 19 -5.93 -3.01 4.74
C TRP A 19 -6.81 -4.26 4.74
N LEU A 20 -6.47 -5.23 3.89
CA LEU A 20 -7.18 -6.51 3.82
C LEU A 20 -6.98 -7.36 5.07
N SER A 21 -5.89 -7.19 5.81
CA SER A 21 -5.72 -7.87 7.11
C SER A 21 -6.63 -7.33 8.20
N ILE A 22 -7.03 -6.06 8.13
CA ILE A 22 -7.87 -5.39 9.15
C ILE A 22 -9.34 -5.42 8.75
N TYR A 23 -9.64 -5.09 7.49
CA TYR A 23 -11.01 -4.92 6.96
C TYR A 23 -11.42 -5.98 5.95
N GLY A 24 -10.50 -6.88 5.58
CA GLY A 24 -10.81 -7.98 4.69
C GLY A 24 -11.67 -9.01 5.40
N ALA A 25 -12.70 -9.46 4.69
CA ALA A 25 -13.50 -10.60 5.11
C ALA A 25 -13.19 -11.79 4.20
N PRO A 26 -13.10 -13.00 4.77
CA PRO A 26 -12.99 -14.20 3.95
C PRO A 26 -14.29 -14.37 3.16
N ALA A 27 -14.17 -14.35 1.84
CA ALA A 27 -15.17 -14.76 0.88
C ALA A 27 -14.77 -16.15 0.40
N ASN A 28 -15.23 -17.15 1.15
CA ASN A 28 -14.98 -18.55 0.80
C ASN A 28 -15.89 -18.94 -0.37
N ASP A 29 -15.44 -19.90 -1.18
CA ASP A 29 -16.25 -20.52 -2.24
C ASP A 29 -16.74 -19.58 -3.36
N CYS A 30 -15.93 -18.59 -3.77
CA CYS A 30 -16.25 -17.77 -4.93
C CYS A 30 -16.24 -18.62 -6.21
N LEU A 31 -17.37 -18.66 -6.93
CA LEU A 31 -17.52 -19.46 -8.14
C LEU A 31 -16.97 -18.70 -9.35
N VAL A 32 -16.14 -19.35 -10.15
CA VAL A 32 -15.71 -18.81 -11.45
C VAL A 32 -16.87 -18.92 -12.44
N THR A 33 -17.48 -17.80 -12.80
CA THR A 33 -18.61 -17.73 -13.75
C THR A 33 -18.15 -17.46 -15.17
N GLY A 34 -16.99 -16.82 -15.34
CA GLY A 34 -16.49 -16.43 -16.65
C GLY A 34 -14.97 -16.44 -16.71
N ARG A 35 -14.45 -16.61 -17.91
CA ARG A 35 -13.02 -16.47 -18.21
C ARG A 35 -12.89 -15.68 -19.51
N SER A 36 -12.13 -14.60 -19.46
CA SER A 36 -11.77 -13.80 -20.63
C SER A 36 -10.25 -13.75 -20.77
N GLU A 37 -9.80 -13.87 -22.01
CA GLU A 37 -8.39 -13.73 -22.38
C GLU A 37 -8.26 -12.46 -23.23
N HIS A 38 -7.38 -11.56 -22.80
CA HIS A 38 -7.07 -10.35 -23.53
C HIS A 38 -5.66 -10.47 -24.10
N THR A 39 -5.60 -10.75 -25.40
CA THR A 39 -4.36 -10.74 -26.17
C THR A 39 -4.12 -9.35 -26.77
N SER A 40 -2.93 -8.81 -26.57
CA SER A 40 -2.49 -7.56 -27.18
C SER A 40 -1.20 -7.79 -27.95
N ARG A 41 -1.05 -7.14 -29.10
CA ARG A 41 0.22 -7.17 -29.85
C ARG A 41 1.31 -6.27 -29.24
N ARG A 42 0.92 -5.32 -28.38
CA ARG A 42 1.83 -4.31 -27.80
C ARG A 42 2.08 -4.52 -26.31
N ALA A 43 1.35 -5.41 -25.66
CA ALA A 43 1.44 -5.65 -24.22
C ALA A 43 1.33 -7.15 -23.93
N PRO A 44 1.85 -7.64 -22.80
CA PRO A 44 1.69 -9.03 -22.39
C PRO A 44 0.20 -9.43 -22.40
N SER A 45 -0.10 -10.62 -22.90
CA SER A 45 -1.42 -11.20 -22.74
C SER A 45 -1.75 -11.32 -21.26
N TYR A 46 -2.99 -11.05 -20.91
CA TYR A 46 -3.46 -11.24 -19.56
C TYR A 46 -4.81 -11.93 -19.58
N TYR A 47 -5.04 -12.68 -18.51
CA TYR A 47 -6.29 -13.38 -18.28
C TYR A 47 -7.07 -12.69 -17.18
N ARG A 48 -8.39 -12.80 -17.28
CA ARG A 48 -9.35 -12.27 -16.33
C ARG A 48 -10.41 -13.33 -16.09
N ASN A 49 -10.77 -13.55 -14.83
CA ASN A 49 -11.87 -14.42 -14.45
C ASN A 49 -12.97 -13.56 -13.82
N ASP A 50 -14.21 -13.86 -14.17
CA ASP A 50 -15.36 -13.29 -13.48
C ASP A 50 -15.75 -14.25 -12.36
N LEU A 51 -15.81 -13.75 -11.14
CA LEU A 51 -16.13 -14.52 -9.95
C LEU A 51 -17.47 -14.06 -9.37
N SER A 52 -18.27 -15.01 -8.91
CA SER A 52 -19.47 -14.77 -8.13
C SER A 52 -19.25 -15.26 -6.71
N CYS A 53 -19.15 -14.31 -5.77
CA CYS A 53 -19.01 -14.54 -4.35
C CYS A 53 -20.35 -14.20 -3.66
N GLY A 54 -21.33 -15.09 -3.76
CA GLY A 54 -22.69 -14.81 -3.28
C GLY A 54 -23.36 -13.70 -4.11
N SER A 55 -23.64 -12.55 -3.51
CA SER A 55 -24.25 -11.40 -4.20
C SER A 55 -23.24 -10.49 -4.90
N LEU A 56 -21.93 -10.71 -4.71
CA LEU A 56 -20.88 -9.89 -5.30
C LEU A 56 -20.36 -10.52 -6.58
N GLN A 57 -20.31 -9.72 -7.65
CA GLN A 57 -19.55 -10.04 -8.85
C GLN A 57 -18.19 -9.35 -8.77
N ILE A 58 -17.13 -10.15 -8.86
CA ILE A 58 -15.76 -9.69 -8.74
C ILE A 58 -15.02 -10.01 -10.03
N ASP A 59 -14.47 -8.95 -10.59
CA ASP A 59 -13.60 -9.04 -11.74
C ASP A 59 -12.18 -9.37 -11.26
N TYR A 60 -11.78 -10.64 -11.37
CA TYR A 60 -10.56 -11.20 -10.81
C TYR A 60 -9.41 -11.23 -11.82
N ARG A 61 -8.30 -10.57 -11.48
CA ARG A 61 -7.05 -10.65 -12.23
C ARG A 61 -6.00 -11.40 -11.40
N PRO A 62 -5.49 -12.55 -11.88
CA PRO A 62 -4.54 -13.35 -11.13
C PRO A 62 -3.24 -12.59 -10.85
N SER A 63 -2.72 -12.78 -9.64
CA SER A 63 -1.37 -12.34 -9.27
C SER A 63 -0.33 -13.04 -10.15
N PRO A 64 0.84 -12.43 -10.43
CA PRO A 64 1.94 -13.13 -11.08
C PRO A 64 2.29 -14.43 -10.33
N GLY A 65 2.29 -15.57 -11.04
CA GLY A 65 2.52 -16.90 -10.46
C GLY A 65 1.26 -17.69 -10.12
N TYR A 66 0.07 -17.08 -10.23
CA TYR A 66 -1.22 -17.77 -10.09
C TYR A 66 -1.86 -17.99 -11.45
N TRP A 67 -2.40 -19.20 -11.63
CA TRP A 67 -3.02 -19.62 -12.88
C TRP A 67 -4.50 -19.26 -12.89
N THR A 68 -5.02 -18.96 -14.08
CA THR A 68 -6.47 -18.86 -14.23
C THR A 68 -7.13 -20.20 -13.96
N LYS A 69 -8.21 -20.15 -13.19
CA LYS A 69 -9.03 -21.32 -12.93
C LYS A 69 -10.10 -21.50 -14.02
N PRO A 70 -10.50 -22.75 -14.32
CA PRO A 70 -11.59 -23.02 -15.24
C PRO A 70 -12.94 -22.54 -14.68
N ILE A 71 -13.91 -22.35 -15.58
CA ILE A 71 -15.29 -22.00 -15.19
C ILE A 71 -15.87 -23.15 -14.35
N GLY A 72 -16.57 -22.81 -13.26
CA GLY A 72 -17.15 -23.76 -12.32
C GLY A 72 -16.24 -24.14 -11.15
N GLU A 73 -14.95 -23.78 -11.18
CA GLU A 73 -14.09 -23.92 -9.99
C GLU A 73 -14.44 -22.90 -8.91
N ARG A 74 -14.09 -23.24 -7.67
CA ARG A 74 -14.24 -22.38 -6.50
C ARG A 74 -12.89 -21.87 -6.05
N ILE A 75 -12.85 -20.59 -5.66
CA ILE A 75 -11.64 -19.91 -5.20
C ILE A 75 -11.97 -19.20 -3.89
N ASP A 76 -11.09 -19.32 -2.91
CA ASP A 76 -11.18 -18.53 -1.69
C ASP A 76 -10.48 -17.20 -1.88
N LEU A 77 -11.17 -16.11 -1.55
CA LEU A 77 -10.65 -14.76 -1.63
C LEU A 77 -10.86 -14.03 -0.32
N VAL A 78 -10.04 -13.00 -0.09
CA VAL A 78 -10.28 -12.01 0.94
C VAL A 78 -10.74 -10.74 0.25
N VAL A 79 -11.96 -10.31 0.57
CA VAL A 79 -12.60 -9.15 -0.05
C VAL A 79 -12.70 -8.04 0.97
N ASP A 80 -12.32 -6.84 0.56
CA ASP A 80 -12.49 -5.64 1.36
C ASP A 80 -13.98 -5.25 1.43
N ARG A 81 -14.56 -5.28 2.64
CA ARG A 81 -15.95 -4.85 2.85
C ARG A 81 -16.16 -3.36 2.63
N THR A 82 -15.10 -2.55 2.70
CA THR A 82 -15.17 -1.10 2.53
C THR A 82 -15.10 -0.67 1.07
N GLY A 83 -14.71 -1.58 0.15
CA GLY A 83 -14.58 -1.30 -1.28
C GLY A 83 -13.38 -0.45 -1.69
N LEU A 84 -12.43 -0.19 -0.78
CA LEU A 84 -11.28 0.69 -1.01
C LEU A 84 -10.06 -0.04 -1.57
N ALA A 85 -9.76 -1.23 -1.06
CA ALA A 85 -8.59 -2.02 -1.43
C ALA A 85 -8.88 -3.12 -2.46
N GLY A 86 -10.16 -3.44 -2.68
CA GLY A 86 -10.60 -4.48 -3.62
C GLY A 86 -10.57 -5.88 -3.01
N TYR A 87 -9.82 -6.80 -3.62
CA TYR A 87 -9.73 -8.21 -3.22
C TYR A 87 -8.26 -8.69 -3.27
N ALA A 88 -7.94 -9.75 -2.52
CA ALA A 88 -6.67 -10.46 -2.66
C ALA A 88 -6.82 -11.95 -2.35
N GLU A 89 -5.89 -12.75 -2.86
CA GLU A 89 -5.79 -14.17 -2.54
C GLU A 89 -5.26 -14.36 -1.11
N PRO A 90 -5.78 -15.32 -0.33
CA PRO A 90 -5.35 -15.56 1.05
C PRO A 90 -3.83 -15.76 1.17
N GLY A 91 -3.22 -16.46 0.22
CA GLY A 91 -1.77 -16.73 0.20
C GLY A 91 -0.89 -15.50 -0.12
N THR A 92 -1.47 -14.42 -0.64
CA THR A 92 -0.74 -13.17 -0.92
C THR A 92 -0.67 -12.25 0.30
N ILE A 93 -1.52 -12.47 1.31
CA ILE A 93 -1.48 -11.73 2.57
C ILE A 93 -0.32 -12.28 3.40
N ARG A 94 0.84 -11.63 3.27
CA ARG A 94 2.02 -11.93 4.09
C ARG A 94 1.90 -11.19 5.43
N PRO A 95 1.59 -11.88 6.55
CA PRO A 95 1.37 -11.22 7.84
C PRO A 95 2.62 -10.47 8.31
N LEU A 96 3.80 -11.02 8.04
CA LEU A 96 5.08 -10.37 8.37
C LEU A 96 5.25 -9.03 7.65
N ILE A 97 4.94 -8.98 6.35
CA ILE A 97 5.05 -7.74 5.58
C ILE A 97 4.05 -6.71 6.10
N SER A 98 2.83 -7.15 6.41
CA SER A 98 1.79 -6.28 6.98
C SER A 98 2.23 -5.71 8.33
N ALA A 99 2.80 -6.53 9.22
CA ALA A 99 3.33 -6.11 10.52
C ALA A 99 4.48 -5.10 10.38
N VAL A 100 5.46 -5.39 9.50
CA VAL A 100 6.59 -4.47 9.23
C VAL A 100 6.08 -3.15 8.64
N THR A 101 5.08 -3.20 7.75
CA THR A 101 4.46 -2.00 7.17
C THR A 101 3.78 -1.18 8.26
N GLY A 102 2.98 -1.81 9.14
CA GLY A 102 2.32 -1.14 10.26
C GLY A 102 3.32 -0.48 11.22
N LEU A 103 4.40 -1.18 11.59
CA LEU A 103 5.47 -0.63 12.42
C LEU A 103 6.18 0.54 11.74
N SER A 104 6.41 0.46 10.44
CA SER A 104 7.05 1.54 9.67
C SER A 104 6.19 2.80 9.63
N VAL A 105 4.87 2.64 9.45
CA VAL A 105 3.91 3.76 9.48
C VAL A 105 3.88 4.40 10.87
N LEU A 106 3.83 3.59 11.93
CA LEU A 106 3.87 4.08 13.31
C LEU A 106 5.18 4.83 13.61
N ALA A 107 6.33 4.28 13.23
CA ALA A 107 7.63 4.93 13.42
C ALA A 107 7.71 6.26 12.67
N GLY A 108 7.19 6.33 11.44
CA GLY A 108 7.09 7.57 10.68
C GLY A 108 6.21 8.61 11.37
N ALA A 109 5.04 8.22 11.88
CA ALA A 109 4.14 9.11 12.60
C ALA A 109 4.77 9.64 13.90
N VAL A 110 5.45 8.77 14.66
CA VAL A 110 6.17 9.17 15.88
C VAL A 110 7.31 10.14 15.54
N TYR A 111 8.08 9.88 14.50
CA TYR A 111 9.14 10.79 14.05
C TYR A 111 8.58 12.16 13.65
N PHE A 112 7.50 12.20 12.86
CA PHE A 112 6.84 13.45 12.49
C PHE A 112 6.32 14.21 13.71
N ALA A 113 5.68 13.51 14.64
CA ALA A 113 5.22 14.11 15.90
C ALA A 113 6.39 14.71 16.67
N LEU A 114 7.50 13.98 16.84
CA LEU A 114 8.71 14.46 17.50
C LEU A 114 9.30 15.69 16.82
N VAL A 115 9.38 15.72 15.48
CA VAL A 115 9.89 16.87 14.73
C VAL A 115 9.01 18.11 14.90
N LEU A 116 7.68 17.94 14.86
CA LEU A 116 6.73 19.03 15.07
C LEU A 116 6.72 19.53 16.52
N TRP A 117 6.93 18.62 17.48
CA TRP A 117 7.00 18.95 18.90
C TRP A 117 8.35 19.52 19.31
N TRP A 118 9.41 19.25 18.56
CA TRP A 118 10.73 19.76 18.89
C TRP A 118 10.70 21.28 18.77
N PRO A 119 10.85 22.04 19.88
CA PRO A 119 10.82 23.49 19.82
C PRO A 119 11.91 23.94 18.86
N ALA A 120 11.49 24.59 17.76
CA ALA A 120 12.40 25.17 16.79
C ALA A 120 13.41 26.01 17.57
N ARG A 121 14.67 25.55 17.62
CA ARG A 121 15.74 26.23 18.34
C ARG A 121 15.77 27.66 17.82
N LYS A 122 15.38 28.61 18.67
CA LYS A 122 15.37 30.03 18.29
C LYS A 122 16.76 30.35 17.75
N PRO A 123 16.89 30.96 16.56
CA PRO A 123 18.19 31.31 16.02
C PRO A 123 18.91 32.17 17.06
N LYS A 124 20.10 31.72 17.48
CA LYS A 124 20.96 32.50 18.37
C LYS A 124 21.17 33.84 17.65
N LYS A 125 20.69 34.93 18.25
CA LYS A 125 20.88 36.27 17.68
C LYS A 125 22.36 36.40 17.33
N ARG A 126 22.68 36.69 16.07
CA ARG A 126 24.07 36.96 15.66
C ARG A 126 24.58 38.08 16.58
N PRO A 127 25.79 37.95 17.16
CA PRO A 127 26.38 39.07 17.88
C PRO A 127 26.39 40.27 16.93
N ASP A 128 25.86 41.40 17.41
CA ASP A 128 25.85 42.64 16.65
C ASP A 128 27.26 42.90 16.14
N LYS A 129 27.39 43.06 14.82
CA LYS A 129 28.68 43.45 14.24
C LYS A 129 29.06 44.77 14.90
N PRO A 130 30.30 44.91 15.42
CA PRO A 130 30.75 46.18 15.94
C PRO A 130 30.55 47.24 14.85
N LYS A 131 29.82 48.31 15.17
CA LYS A 131 29.73 49.46 14.28
C LYS A 131 31.17 49.97 14.10
N LEU A 132 31.69 49.87 12.88
CA LEU A 132 32.92 50.55 12.49
C LEU A 132 32.67 52.04 12.78
N GLN A 133 33.33 52.60 13.80
CA GLN A 133 33.37 54.05 13.93
C GLN A 133 34.17 54.57 12.74
N PRO A 134 33.61 55.49 11.93
CA PRO A 134 34.43 56.25 11.03
C PRO A 134 35.29 57.17 11.89
N ASP A 135 36.56 56.84 12.03
CA ASP A 135 37.56 57.76 12.56
C ASP A 135 37.53 59.01 11.66
N PHE A 136 36.94 60.08 12.17
CA PHE A 136 37.05 61.41 11.58
C PHE A 136 38.27 62.08 12.20
N PHE A 137 39.27 62.28 11.33
CA PHE A 137 40.38 63.25 11.35
C PHE A 137 40.98 63.66 12.70
#